data_AF-A0A0F9DSS3-F1
#
_entry.id   AF-A0A0F9DSS3-F1
#
_cell.length_a   1.000
_cell.length_b   1.000
_cell.length_c   1.000
_cell.angle_alpha   90.00
_cell.angle_beta   90.00
_cell.angle_gamma   90.00
#
_symmetry.space_group_name_H-M   'P 1'
#
loop_
_entity.id
_entity.type
_entity.pdbx_description
1 polymer ?
#
loop_
_entity_poly.entity_id
_entity_poly.type
_entity_poly.pdbx_seq_one_letter_code
_entity_poly.pdbx_strand_id
1 'polypeptide(L)'
;MNTLKDLQRWAYSIGKFSSEANIHVHTGSFDLDRVHFYIYTNEHQYSISANVKEGGRSYLGCISNNRKPRAGEDWTRGSDLIDGDLSLETWNRILGDIVSYELVKIHRKQPQIINGTPEGNRVRGSSVARKGIGC
;
A
#
# COMPACT_ATOMS: atom_id res chain seq x y z
N MET A 1 -15.23 -6.50 7.03
CA MET A 1 -14.41 -7.58 7.57
C MET A 1 -14.67 -7.62 9.05
N ASN A 2 -15.48 -8.55 9.53
CA ASN A 2 -15.99 -8.48 10.92
C ASN A 2 -15.55 -9.67 11.76
N THR A 3 -15.00 -10.71 11.13
CA THR A 3 -14.50 -11.91 11.78
C THR A 3 -13.21 -12.40 11.13
N LEU A 4 -12.45 -13.23 11.84
CA LEU A 4 -11.27 -13.92 11.28
C LEU A 4 -11.65 -14.80 10.08
N LYS A 5 -12.83 -15.44 10.13
CA LYS A 5 -13.34 -16.27 9.02
C LYS A 5 -13.61 -15.43 7.77
N ASP A 6 -14.13 -14.21 7.92
CA ASP A 6 -14.33 -13.32 6.78
C ASP A 6 -12.99 -12.93 6.14
N LEU A 7 -12.00 -12.62 6.97
CA LEU A 7 -10.65 -12.25 6.50
C LEU A 7 -9.98 -13.43 5.78
N GLN A 8 -10.09 -14.63 6.36
CA GLN A 8 -9.59 -15.85 5.75
C GLN A 8 -10.29 -16.14 4.42
N ARG A 9 -11.62 -16.04 4.36
CA ARG A 9 -12.39 -16.20 3.11
C ARG A 9 -11.97 -15.17 2.07
N TRP A 10 -11.79 -13.91 2.47
CA TRP A 10 -11.31 -12.87 1.58
C TRP A 10 -9.94 -13.23 1.01
N ALA A 11 -8.99 -13.65 1.86
CA ALA A 11 -7.64 -14.03 1.46
C ALA A 11 -7.63 -15.19 0.44
N TYR A 12 -8.54 -16.16 0.57
CA TYR A 12 -8.72 -17.21 -0.45
C TYR A 12 -9.46 -16.75 -1.71
N SER A 13 -10.27 -15.68 -1.62
CA SER A 13 -11.06 -15.18 -2.76
C SER A 13 -10.27 -14.26 -3.68
N ILE A 14 -9.18 -13.66 -3.20
CA ILE A 14 -8.36 -12.71 -3.97
C ILE A 14 -7.45 -13.47 -4.94
N GLY A 15 -8.06 -14.03 -5.99
CA GLY A 15 -7.36 -14.78 -7.05
C GLY A 15 -7.90 -14.50 -8.45
N LYS A 16 -8.99 -13.71 -8.57
CA LYS A 16 -9.59 -13.44 -9.90
C LYS A 16 -8.60 -12.86 -10.92
N PHE A 17 -7.67 -12.03 -10.45
CA PHE A 17 -6.67 -11.36 -11.28
C PHE A 17 -5.24 -11.63 -10.83
N SER A 18 -5.05 -12.56 -9.90
CA SER A 18 -3.76 -12.86 -9.29
C SER A 18 -3.48 -14.35 -9.39
N SER A 19 -2.24 -14.73 -9.68
CA SER A 19 -1.82 -16.11 -9.49
C SER A 19 -1.84 -16.47 -8.00
N GLU A 20 -2.18 -17.72 -7.68
CA GLU A 20 -2.13 -18.26 -6.30
C GLU A 20 -0.75 -18.04 -5.65
N ALA A 21 0.32 -17.96 -6.45
CA ALA A 21 1.68 -17.69 -5.99
C ALA A 21 1.91 -16.28 -5.39
N ASN A 22 0.97 -15.34 -5.54
CA ASN A 22 1.13 -13.98 -4.99
C ASN A 22 0.50 -13.83 -3.60
N ILE A 23 -0.21 -14.85 -3.10
CA ILE A 23 -0.84 -14.78 -1.77
C ILE A 23 -0.59 -16.08 -1.03
N HIS A 24 0.11 -15.97 0.09
CA HIS A 24 0.44 -17.12 0.93
C HIS A 24 -0.31 -17.00 2.26
N VAL A 25 -1.32 -17.83 2.45
CA VAL A 25 -2.07 -17.91 3.71
C VAL A 25 -1.34 -18.86 4.66
N HIS A 26 -0.84 -18.34 5.78
CA HIS A 26 -0.32 -19.14 6.87
C HIS A 26 -1.44 -19.43 7.85
N THR A 27 -2.21 -20.47 7.57
CA THR A 27 -3.01 -21.11 8.61
C THR A 27 -2.05 -22.01 9.39
N GLY A 28 -1.45 -21.49 10.46
CA GLY A 28 -0.86 -22.36 11.47
C GLY A 28 -1.96 -23.33 11.90
N SER A 29 -1.79 -24.62 11.62
CA SER A 29 -2.64 -25.65 12.17
C SER A 29 -2.74 -25.41 13.68
N PHE A 30 -3.96 -25.27 14.20
CA PHE A 30 -4.39 -25.15 15.61
C PHE A 30 -4.77 -23.77 16.19
N ASP A 31 -4.39 -22.64 15.60
CA ASP A 31 -4.76 -21.31 16.15
C ASP A 31 -6.06 -20.77 15.52
N LEU A 32 -7.21 -21.12 16.10
CA LEU A 32 -8.53 -20.62 15.68
C LEU A 32 -8.72 -19.11 15.96
N ASP A 33 -7.82 -18.52 16.73
CA ASP A 33 -7.86 -17.14 17.22
C ASP A 33 -6.94 -16.20 16.44
N ARG A 34 -6.22 -16.70 15.42
CA ARG A 34 -5.31 -15.92 14.60
C ARG A 34 -5.42 -16.25 13.11
N VAL A 35 -5.30 -15.22 12.28
CA VAL A 35 -5.13 -15.35 10.84
C VAL A 35 -3.89 -14.59 10.43
N HIS A 36 -3.04 -15.22 9.64
CA HIS A 36 -1.84 -14.59 9.10
C HIS A 36 -1.70 -14.93 7.62
N PHE A 37 -1.45 -13.93 6.79
CA PHE A 37 -1.19 -14.17 5.38
C PHE A 37 -0.30 -13.07 4.79
N TYR A 38 0.28 -13.38 3.65
CA TYR A 38 1.14 -12.50 2.89
C TYR A 38 0.53 -12.17 1.54
N ILE A 39 0.68 -10.93 1.11
CA ILE A 39 0.45 -10.48 -0.27
C ILE A 39 1.79 -10.08 -0.86
N TYR A 40 2.10 -10.55 -2.05
CA TYR A 40 3.34 -10.22 -2.77
C TYR A 40 3.03 -9.37 -3.99
N THR A 41 3.71 -8.24 -4.10
CA THR A 41 3.77 -7.42 -5.31
C THR A 41 5.14 -7.60 -5.96
N ASN A 42 5.44 -6.83 -7.01
CA ASN A 42 6.75 -6.94 -7.68
C ASN A 42 7.90 -6.58 -6.72
N GLU A 43 7.71 -5.56 -5.89
CA GLU A 43 8.77 -4.99 -5.04
C GLU A 43 8.57 -5.29 -3.55
N HIS A 44 7.33 -5.50 -3.11
CA HIS A 44 7.00 -5.59 -1.68
C HIS A 44 6.28 -6.89 -1.31
N GLN A 45 6.40 -7.22 -0.03
CA GLN A 45 5.63 -8.24 0.68
C GLN A 45 4.86 -7.54 1.79
N TYR A 46 3.56 -7.76 1.86
CA TYR A 46 2.69 -7.26 2.91
C TYR A 46 2.32 -8.40 3.84
N SER A 47 2.68 -8.30 5.11
CA SER A 47 2.36 -9.27 6.15
C SER A 47 1.15 -8.78 6.94
N ILE A 48 0.01 -9.45 6.75
CA ILE A 48 -1.25 -9.08 7.39
C ILE A 48 -1.53 -10.07 8.51
N SER A 49 -1.63 -9.55 9.74
CA SER A 49 -1.91 -10.31 10.95
C SER A 49 -3.23 -9.86 11.55
N ALA A 50 -4.09 -10.82 11.90
CA ALA A 50 -5.27 -10.57 12.69
C ALA A 50 -5.38 -11.58 13.83
N ASN A 51 -5.83 -11.15 15.00
CA ASN A 51 -6.10 -12.05 16.11
C ASN A 51 -7.26 -11.54 16.99
N VAL A 52 -7.97 -12.47 17.61
CA VAL A 52 -9.08 -12.21 18.54
C VAL A 52 -8.74 -12.87 19.86
N LYS A 53 -8.55 -12.08 20.91
CA LYS A 53 -8.23 -12.58 22.25
C LYS A 53 -9.50 -12.77 23.07
N GLU A 54 -9.41 -13.62 24.10
CA GLU A 54 -10.44 -13.68 25.14
C GLU A 54 -10.70 -12.29 25.75
N GLY A 55 -11.96 -11.99 26.03
CA GLY A 55 -12.38 -10.67 26.53
C GLY A 55 -12.70 -9.64 25.44
N GLY A 56 -12.91 -10.08 24.19
CA GLY A 56 -13.44 -9.25 23.10
C GLY A 56 -12.45 -8.27 22.47
N ARG A 57 -11.17 -8.33 22.86
CA ARG A 57 -10.12 -7.55 22.22
C ARG A 57 -9.70 -8.19 20.91
N SER A 58 -9.49 -7.37 19.90
CA SER A 58 -9.06 -7.84 18.58
C SER A 58 -7.94 -6.97 18.05
N TYR A 59 -7.20 -7.48 17.08
CA TYR A 59 -6.19 -6.72 16.39
C TYR A 59 -6.17 -7.14 14.92
N LEU A 60 -5.89 -6.17 14.08
CA LEU A 60 -5.65 -6.29 12.66
C LEU A 60 -4.57 -5.27 12.28
N GLY A 61 -3.47 -5.73 11.71
CA GLY A 61 -2.38 -4.88 11.28
C GLY A 61 -1.68 -5.41 10.06
N CYS A 62 -0.89 -4.55 9.43
CA CYS A 62 -0.13 -4.87 8.24
C CYS A 62 1.27 -4.26 8.30
N ILE A 63 2.28 -5.04 7.92
CA ILE A 63 3.66 -4.58 7.78
C ILE A 63 4.07 -4.80 6.33
N SER A 64 4.62 -3.76 5.71
CA SER A 64 5.26 -3.85 4.40
C SER A 64 6.74 -4.16 4.55
N ASN A 65 7.28 -5.02 3.69
CA ASN A 65 8.70 -5.32 3.59
C ASN A 65 9.13 -5.31 2.13
N ASN A 66 10.33 -4.83 1.83
CA ASN A 66 10.92 -5.01 0.51
C ASN A 66 11.22 -6.49 0.28
N ARG A 67 10.95 -6.99 -0.93
CA ARG A 67 11.28 -8.38 -1.31
C ARG A 67 12.77 -8.60 -1.56
N LYS A 68 13.52 -7.53 -1.76
CA LYS A 68 14.96 -7.55 -2.06
C LYS A 68 15.68 -6.56 -1.13
N PRO A 69 16.80 -6.96 -0.50
CA PRO A 69 17.65 -6.03 0.22
C PRO A 69 18.28 -5.03 -0.75
N ARG A 70 18.65 -3.84 -0.26
CA ARG A 70 19.40 -2.89 -1.09
C ARG A 70 20.87 -3.30 -1.17
N ALA A 71 21.58 -2.75 -2.15
CA ALA A 71 23.01 -3.00 -2.29
C ALA A 71 23.75 -2.64 -0.99
N GLY A 72 24.45 -3.62 -0.41
CA GLY A 72 25.16 -3.46 0.87
C GLY A 72 24.32 -3.70 2.13
N GLU A 73 23.04 -4.06 2.01
CA GLU A 73 22.20 -4.48 3.14
C GLU A 73 22.05 -6.02 3.12
N ASP A 74 22.09 -6.65 4.29
CA ASP A 74 21.76 -8.07 4.52
C ASP A 74 20.34 -8.25 5.07
N TRP A 75 19.65 -7.15 5.37
CA TRP A 75 18.28 -7.08 5.85
C TRP A 75 17.37 -6.39 4.83
N THR A 76 16.07 -6.67 4.90
CA THR A 76 15.07 -5.98 4.08
C THR A 76 14.46 -4.83 4.87
N ARG A 77 14.34 -3.66 4.23
CA ARG A 77 13.63 -2.54 4.84
C ARG A 77 12.13 -2.82 4.86
N GLY A 78 11.49 -2.45 5.96
CA GLY A 78 10.04 -2.50 6.11
C GLY A 78 9.47 -1.22 6.69
N SER A 79 8.16 -1.06 6.52
CA SER A 79 7.38 0.02 7.10
C SER A 79 6.10 -0.54 7.68
N ASP A 80 5.76 -0.11 8.89
CA ASP A 80 4.43 -0.37 9.46
C ASP A 80 3.38 0.39 8.66
N LEU A 81 2.28 -0.29 8.35
CA LEU A 81 1.08 0.34 7.82
C LEU A 81 0.06 0.53 8.95
N ILE A 82 -1.07 1.14 8.65
CA ILE A 82 -2.16 1.32 9.61
C ILE A 82 -2.56 -0.01 10.27
N ASP A 83 -2.82 0.05 11.57
CA ASP A 83 -3.35 -1.05 12.36
C ASP A 83 -4.51 -0.59 13.26
N GLY A 84 -5.16 -1.54 13.92
CA GLY A 84 -6.27 -1.27 14.83
C GLY A 84 -7.06 -2.52 15.16
N ASP A 85 -8.31 -2.33 15.61
CA ASP A 85 -9.23 -3.43 15.87
C ASP A 85 -9.59 -4.20 14.59
N LEU A 86 -9.96 -5.47 14.72
CA LEU A 86 -10.49 -6.28 13.63
C LEU A 86 -11.86 -5.75 13.19
N SER A 87 -11.84 -4.82 12.24
CA SER A 87 -13.02 -4.18 11.70
C SER A 87 -12.91 -3.98 10.19
N LEU A 88 -14.06 -3.75 9.54
CA LEU A 88 -14.07 -3.38 8.11
C LEU A 88 -13.34 -2.06 7.86
N GLU A 89 -13.41 -1.12 8.81
CA GLU A 89 -12.76 0.18 8.70
C GLU A 89 -11.24 0.02 8.68
N THR A 90 -10.67 -0.63 9.68
CA THR A 90 -9.23 -0.92 9.76
C THR A 90 -8.78 -1.66 8.50
N TRP A 91 -9.55 -2.65 8.07
CA TRP A 91 -9.26 -3.40 6.84
C TRP A 91 -9.20 -2.52 5.59
N ASN A 92 -10.18 -1.65 5.39
CA ASN A 92 -10.21 -0.74 4.25
C ASN A 92 -9.05 0.26 4.28
N ARG A 93 -8.66 0.73 5.48
CA ARG A 93 -7.50 1.60 5.65
C ARG A 93 -6.21 0.87 5.29
N ILE A 94 -6.03 -0.39 5.70
CA ILE A 94 -4.89 -1.23 5.29
C ILE A 94 -4.82 -1.36 3.78
N LEU A 95 -5.95 -1.66 3.12
CA LEU A 95 -5.98 -1.75 1.66
C LEU A 95 -5.63 -0.41 0.99
N GLY A 96 -6.12 0.71 1.55
CA GLY A 96 -5.76 2.06 1.12
C GLY A 96 -4.26 2.31 1.21
N ASP A 97 -3.64 1.97 2.34
CA ASP A 97 -2.20 2.11 2.56
C ASP A 97 -1.40 1.24 1.57
N ILE A 98 -1.79 -0.03 1.36
CA ILE A 98 -1.15 -0.91 0.37
C ILE A 98 -1.20 -0.28 -1.03
N VAL A 99 -2.37 0.19 -1.46
CA VAL A 99 -2.52 0.84 -2.76
C VAL A 99 -1.63 2.07 -2.83
N SER A 100 -1.68 2.94 -1.82
CA SER A 100 -0.85 4.15 -1.74
C SER A 100 0.65 3.85 -1.76
N TYR A 101 1.09 2.78 -1.10
CA TYR A 101 2.48 2.34 -1.05
C TYR A 101 2.97 1.83 -2.42
N GLU A 102 2.08 1.21 -3.20
CA GLU A 102 2.37 0.71 -4.55
C GLU A 102 2.20 1.78 -5.66
N LEU A 103 1.66 2.97 -5.36
CA LEU A 103 1.50 4.01 -6.38
C LEU A 103 2.86 4.49 -6.91
N VAL A 104 3.02 4.43 -8.23
CA VAL A 104 4.22 4.92 -8.93
C VAL A 104 3.94 6.19 -9.73
N LYS A 105 4.97 7.03 -9.90
CA LYS A 105 4.87 8.25 -10.69
C LYS A 105 4.69 7.92 -12.18
N ILE A 106 3.68 8.51 -12.81
CA ILE A 106 3.51 8.43 -14.27
C ILE A 106 4.62 9.21 -15.00
N HIS A 107 5.24 8.58 -16.00
CA HIS A 107 6.38 9.15 -16.72
C HIS A 107 5.97 10.32 -17.64
N ARG A 108 4.73 10.32 -18.15
CA ARG A 108 4.16 11.40 -18.95
C ARG A 108 2.79 11.76 -18.39
N LYS A 109 2.61 13.00 -17.94
CA LYS A 109 1.25 13.55 -17.78
C LYS A 109 0.69 13.71 -19.19
N GLN A 110 -0.29 12.92 -19.58
CA GLN A 110 -1.07 13.29 -20.75
C GLN A 110 -1.68 14.68 -20.48
N PRO A 111 -1.68 15.59 -21.46
CA PRO A 111 -2.40 16.85 -21.33
C PRO A 111 -3.84 16.52 -20.95
N GLN A 112 -4.29 17.00 -19.80
CA GLN A 112 -5.70 16.91 -19.42
C GLN A 112 -6.45 17.81 -20.41
N ILE A 113 -7.20 17.21 -21.34
CA ILE A 113 -8.12 17.97 -22.18
C ILE A 113 -9.37 18.21 -21.34
N ILE A 114 -9.36 19.29 -20.56
CA ILE A 114 -10.57 19.78 -19.88
C ILE A 114 -11.28 20.69 -20.88
N ASN A 115 -12.51 20.34 -21.27
CA ASN A 115 -13.34 21.11 -22.22
C ASN A 115 -12.71 21.33 -23.62
N GLY A 116 -12.08 20.30 -24.20
CA GLY A 116 -11.63 20.35 -25.61
C GLY A 116 -10.41 21.25 -25.89
N THR A 117 -9.80 21.86 -24.87
CA THR A 117 -8.62 22.71 -25.06
C THR A 117 -7.43 22.14 -24.27
N PRO A 118 -6.29 21.85 -24.91
CA PRO A 118 -5.07 21.53 -24.18
C PRO A 118 -4.62 22.76 -23.39
N GLU A 119 -4.41 22.64 -22.08
CA GLU A 119 -3.71 23.68 -21.30
C GLU A 119 -2.28 23.84 -21.84
N GLY A 120 -2.09 24.87 -22.66
CA GLY A 120 -0.78 25.28 -23.14
C GLY A 120 0.08 25.80 -21.98
N ASN A 121 1.33 25.33 -21.95
CA ASN A 121 2.40 25.81 -21.09
C ASN A 121 2.36 27.34 -20.89
N ARG A 122 1.92 27.82 -19.72
CA ARG A 122 2.24 29.18 -19.29
C ARG A 122 3.75 29.23 -19.02
N VAL A 123 4.46 29.77 -19.99
CA VAL A 123 5.86 30.18 -19.89
C VAL A 123 6.00 31.08 -18.65
N ARG A 124 6.83 30.68 -17.68
CA ARG A 124 7.22 31.55 -16.57
C ARG A 124 7.92 32.78 -17.17
N GLY A 125 7.30 33.94 -17.01
CA GLY A 125 7.91 35.22 -17.33
C GLY A 125 9.23 35.36 -16.57
N SER A 126 10.33 35.37 -17.30
CA SER A 126 11.60 35.89 -16.83
C SER A 126 11.71 37.31 -17.36
N SER A 127 11.52 38.32 -16.52
CA SER A 127 11.99 39.67 -16.80
C SER A 127 12.97 40.11 -15.72
N VAL A 128 14.21 39.71 -15.95
CA VAL A 128 15.47 40.43 -15.74
C VAL A 128 15.36 41.76 -14.98
N ALA A 129 15.98 41.80 -13.79
CA ALA A 129 16.36 43.04 -13.11
C ALA A 129 17.45 43.77 -13.92
N ARG A 130 17.18 45.01 -14.37
CA ARG A 130 18.21 45.90 -14.92
C ARG A 130 18.82 46.74 -13.79
N LYS A 131 20.13 46.55 -13.55
CA LYS A 131 20.99 47.55 -12.90
C LYS A 131 21.18 48.71 -13.88
N GLY A 132 20.91 49.93 -13.44
CA GLY A 132 21.32 51.17 -14.11
C GLY A 132 22.43 51.85 -13.29
N ILE A 133 23.57 52.08 -13.92
CA ILE A 133 24.74 52.82 -13.42
C ILE A 133 24.62 54.26 -13.93
N GLY A 134 24.91 55.23 -13.05
CA GLY A 134 25.69 56.44 -13.30
C GLY A 134 25.23 57.46 -14.35
N CYS A 135 24.92 58.67 -13.87
CA CYS A 135 25.37 59.94 -14.46
C CYS A 135 26.06 60.73 -13.34
#